data_AF-A0A522CQX9-F1
#
_entry.id   AF-A0A522CQX9-F1
#
_cell.length_a   1.000
_cell.length_b   1.000
_cell.length_c   1.000
_cell.angle_alpha   90.00
_cell.angle_beta   90.00
_cell.angle_gamma   90.00
#
_symmetry.space_group_name_H-M   'P 1'
#
loop_
_entity.id
_entity.type
_entity.pdbx_description
1 polymer ?
#
loop_
_entity_poly.entity_id
_entity_poly.type
_entity_poly.pdbx_seq_one_letter_code
_entity_poly.pdbx_strand_id
1 'polypeptide(L)'
;MKFQKHALFFLLLAASCTSGPQGTPVSVMPDLPIEREYVLAARQVDDTRLPRLADAQFALVLDRIAARVKEYLGYRITFTMKPALDLLAFRSEMAYIEDLPAMKEVRGYLLDPEKAADRERLRSDIAKTIGAAPDRVLAMQVKDFGKFPDRASLAGHVYRGYVDNLRKIYQIPTHDVTLLADPAYLETLTYPFWDMAVREYGGAQFILSNTVMADMETELPIYVILRGGVTTGLTERNEKSHVGGAIVLFTLPFISDDNFFTAAREEAIPAHEMTDVIALYAVHEFGHLLNHYKDYSDHENCIMVPAHGLNYYKWYRERKEKKCELPHEKLAGF
;
A
#
# COMPACT_ATOMS: atom_id res chain seq x y z
N MET A 1 -51.65 -15.53 -24.75
CA MET A 1 -50.77 -14.71 -23.87
C MET A 1 -49.68 -15.61 -23.30
N LYS A 2 -48.48 -15.59 -23.87
CA LYS A 2 -47.31 -16.35 -23.40
C LYS A 2 -46.38 -15.39 -22.65
N PHE A 3 -46.16 -15.63 -21.37
CA PHE A 3 -45.18 -14.90 -20.57
C PHE A 3 -43.79 -15.44 -20.85
N GLN A 4 -42.92 -14.59 -21.40
CA GLN A 4 -41.54 -14.90 -21.76
C GLN A 4 -40.62 -14.50 -20.59
N LYS A 5 -40.10 -15.50 -19.88
CA LYS A 5 -39.08 -15.35 -18.84
C LYS A 5 -37.79 -14.82 -19.49
N HIS A 6 -37.39 -13.59 -19.16
CA HIS A 6 -36.04 -13.10 -19.42
C HIS A 6 -35.20 -13.36 -18.18
N ALA A 7 -34.33 -14.38 -18.27
CA ALA A 7 -33.27 -14.61 -17.30
C ALA A 7 -32.21 -13.52 -17.51
N LEU A 8 -32.03 -12.67 -16.51
CA LEU A 8 -30.97 -11.66 -16.49
C LEU A 8 -29.69 -12.34 -15.97
N PHE A 9 -28.75 -12.60 -16.87
CA PHE A 9 -27.41 -13.08 -16.53
C PHE A 9 -26.59 -11.86 -16.07
N PHE A 10 -26.41 -11.71 -14.76
CA PHE A 10 -25.43 -10.77 -14.20
C PHE A 10 -24.04 -11.40 -14.27
N LEU A 11 -23.30 -11.10 -15.34
CA LEU A 11 -21.86 -11.29 -15.41
C LEU A 11 -21.19 -10.09 -14.72
N LEU A 12 -21.04 -10.17 -13.40
CA LEU A 12 -20.17 -9.28 -12.62
C LEU A 12 -18.71 -9.68 -12.89
N LEU A 13 -18.11 -9.06 -13.90
CA LEU A 13 -16.67 -9.09 -14.11
C LEU A 13 -16.00 -8.20 -13.05
N ALA A 14 -15.67 -8.81 -11.92
CA ALA A 14 -14.85 -8.23 -10.87
C ALA A 14 -13.40 -8.14 -11.35
N ALA A 15 -13.00 -6.97 -11.87
CA ALA A 15 -11.60 -6.64 -12.11
C ALA A 15 -10.90 -6.49 -10.74
N SER A 16 -10.28 -7.58 -10.30
CA SER A 16 -9.56 -7.71 -9.03
C SER A 16 -8.19 -7.05 -9.13
N CYS A 17 -7.87 -6.15 -8.18
CA CYS A 17 -6.52 -5.66 -7.97
C CYS A 17 -5.98 -6.35 -6.72
N THR A 18 -5.18 -7.39 -6.89
CA THR A 18 -4.11 -7.72 -5.95
C THR A 18 -2.95 -6.80 -6.29
N SER A 19 -2.28 -6.21 -5.30
CA SER A 19 -1.03 -5.48 -5.47
C SER A 19 0.12 -6.46 -5.69
N GLY A 20 0.01 -7.22 -6.78
CA GLY A 20 0.93 -8.26 -7.19
C GLY A 20 0.54 -8.73 -8.60
N PRO A 21 1.52 -9.17 -9.39
CA PRO A 21 1.32 -9.50 -10.79
C PRO A 21 0.21 -10.52 -11.02
N GLN A 22 -0.54 -10.34 -12.11
CA GLN A 22 -1.58 -11.29 -12.50
C GLN A 22 -0.94 -12.58 -13.03
N GLY A 23 -0.76 -13.61 -12.18
CA GLY A 23 -0.41 -14.95 -12.67
C GLY A 23 0.35 -15.87 -11.72
N THR A 24 0.88 -15.38 -10.61
CA THR A 24 1.48 -16.26 -9.60
C THR A 24 0.37 -17.01 -8.85
N PRO A 25 0.47 -18.35 -8.68
CA PRO A 25 -0.46 -19.06 -7.81
C PRO A 25 -0.34 -18.45 -6.42
N VAL A 26 -1.39 -17.76 -5.99
CA VAL A 26 -1.49 -17.16 -4.66
C VAL A 26 -1.39 -18.32 -3.68
N SER A 27 -0.20 -18.51 -3.12
CA SER A 27 -0.01 -19.44 -2.01
C SER A 27 -0.86 -18.89 -0.87
N VAL A 28 -1.93 -19.62 -0.52
CA VAL A 28 -2.99 -19.12 0.33
C VAL A 28 -2.45 -18.98 1.75
N MET A 29 -2.51 -17.78 2.32
CA MET A 29 -2.23 -17.56 3.74
C MET A 29 -3.24 -18.37 4.58
N PRO A 30 -2.82 -19.00 5.68
CA PRO A 30 -3.71 -19.82 6.49
C PRO A 30 -4.85 -18.99 7.10
N ASP A 31 -6.04 -19.56 7.22
CA ASP A 31 -7.12 -18.95 8.00
C ASP A 31 -6.76 -18.95 9.49
N LEU A 32 -6.97 -17.81 10.14
CA LEU A 32 -6.62 -17.59 11.54
C LEU A 32 -7.89 -17.57 12.43
N PRO A 33 -7.97 -18.43 13.46
CA PRO A 33 -9.08 -18.39 14.42
C PRO A 33 -9.21 -17.06 15.17
N ILE A 34 -10.35 -16.38 14.98
CA ILE A 34 -10.64 -15.05 15.57
C ILE A 34 -10.59 -15.03 17.10
N GLU A 35 -10.91 -16.15 17.74
CA GLU A 35 -10.94 -16.27 19.20
C GLU A 35 -9.55 -16.29 19.85
N ARG A 36 -8.50 -16.55 19.07
CA ARG A 36 -7.12 -16.65 19.56
C ARG A 36 -6.48 -15.26 19.67
N GLU A 37 -5.59 -15.11 20.65
CA GLU A 37 -4.66 -13.98 20.70
C GLU A 37 -3.37 -14.29 19.92
N TYR A 38 -2.94 -13.32 19.10
CA TYR A 38 -1.70 -13.40 18.31
C TYR A 38 -0.68 -12.39 18.81
N VAL A 39 0.50 -12.88 19.22
CA VAL A 39 1.61 -12.02 19.67
C VAL A 39 2.56 -11.82 18.50
N LEU A 40 2.58 -10.62 17.94
CA LEU A 40 3.35 -10.28 16.73
C LEU A 40 4.63 -9.55 17.11
N ALA A 41 5.76 -9.92 16.50
CA ALA A 41 6.97 -9.11 16.60
C ALA A 41 6.83 -7.86 15.71
N ALA A 42 7.05 -6.68 16.28
CA ALA A 42 7.05 -5.41 15.56
C ALA A 42 8.43 -4.74 15.60
N ARG A 43 8.85 -4.13 14.50
CA ARG A 43 10.15 -3.46 14.39
C ARG A 43 10.07 -2.17 13.57
N GLN A 44 10.82 -1.15 13.98
CA GLN A 44 11.13 -0.01 13.10
C GLN A 44 12.34 -0.30 12.22
N VAL A 45 12.23 -0.01 10.92
CA VAL A 45 13.35 -0.02 9.97
C VAL A 45 13.51 1.39 9.43
N ASP A 46 14.51 2.11 9.94
CA ASP A 46 14.63 3.56 9.74
C ASP A 46 15.77 3.92 8.79
N ASP A 47 15.50 4.74 7.79
CA ASP A 47 16.49 5.59 7.15
C ASP A 47 16.81 6.75 8.11
N THR A 48 18.02 6.77 8.64
CA THR A 48 18.47 7.79 9.61
C THR A 48 18.52 9.21 9.03
N ARG A 49 18.44 9.36 7.71
CA ARG A 49 18.42 10.65 7.01
C ARG A 49 17.02 11.27 6.93
N LEU A 50 15.97 10.53 7.31
CA LEU A 50 14.56 10.92 7.19
C LEU A 50 13.92 11.24 8.55
N PRO A 51 12.81 12.02 8.59
CA PRO A 51 11.99 12.13 9.80
C PRO A 51 11.52 10.74 10.25
N ARG A 52 11.35 10.54 11.55
CA ARG A 52 10.88 9.26 12.11
C ARG A 52 10.00 9.46 13.33
N LEU A 53 9.19 8.46 13.61
CA LEU A 53 8.50 8.36 14.89
C LEU A 53 9.51 8.04 15.99
N ALA A 54 9.39 8.74 17.12
CA ALA A 54 10.10 8.36 18.34
C ALA A 54 9.56 7.01 18.88
N ASP A 55 10.36 6.30 19.65
CA ASP A 55 9.99 4.99 20.23
C ASP A 55 8.65 5.02 20.97
N ALA A 56 8.36 6.10 21.70
CA ALA A 56 7.09 6.29 22.39
C ALA A 56 5.90 6.46 21.43
N GLN A 57 6.11 7.14 20.29
CA GLN A 57 5.09 7.26 19.26
C GLN A 57 4.89 5.92 18.53
N PHE A 58 5.96 5.17 18.28
CA PHE A 58 5.87 3.83 17.71
C PHE A 58 5.08 2.88 18.62
N ALA A 59 5.40 2.83 19.91
CA ALA A 59 4.62 2.06 20.90
C ALA A 59 3.14 2.47 20.90
N LEU A 60 2.85 3.78 20.87
CA LEU A 60 1.49 4.29 20.78
C LEU A 60 0.77 3.89 19.49
N VAL A 61 1.48 3.85 18.35
CA VAL A 61 0.93 3.32 17.09
C VAL A 61 0.56 1.85 17.26
N LEU A 62 1.44 1.02 17.83
CA LEU A 62 1.17 -0.41 18.05
C LEU A 62 -0.05 -0.65 18.95
N ASP A 63 -0.17 0.11 20.06
CA ASP A 63 -1.32 0.03 20.96
C ASP A 63 -2.62 0.41 20.24
N ARG A 64 -2.58 1.47 19.43
CA ARG A 64 -3.73 1.90 18.61
C ARG A 64 -4.08 0.86 17.57
N ILE A 65 -3.09 0.27 16.89
CA ILE A 65 -3.32 -0.82 15.92
C ILE A 65 -4.03 -1.98 16.61
N ALA A 66 -3.54 -2.45 17.75
CA ALA A 66 -4.15 -3.57 18.46
C ALA A 66 -5.62 -3.28 18.83
N ALA A 67 -5.92 -2.08 19.32
CA ALA A 67 -7.27 -1.65 19.62
C ALA A 67 -8.17 -1.61 18.37
N ARG A 68 -7.66 -1.06 17.26
CA ARG A 68 -8.42 -0.92 16.01
C ARG A 68 -8.58 -2.24 15.25
N VAL A 69 -7.61 -3.14 15.29
CA VAL A 69 -7.74 -4.50 14.75
C VAL A 69 -8.86 -5.24 15.46
N LYS A 70 -8.94 -5.13 16.79
CA LYS A 70 -10.07 -5.69 17.54
C LYS A 70 -11.39 -5.05 17.15
N GLU A 71 -11.42 -3.72 17.00
CA GLU A 71 -12.64 -2.98 16.66
C GLU A 71 -13.15 -3.28 15.24
N TYR A 72 -12.27 -3.29 14.24
CA TYR A 72 -12.63 -3.36 12.83
C TYR A 72 -12.59 -4.78 12.26
N LEU A 73 -11.75 -5.66 12.80
CA LEU A 73 -11.51 -7.01 12.27
C LEU A 73 -11.89 -8.10 13.27
N GLY A 74 -12.12 -7.76 14.54
CA GLY A 74 -12.51 -8.69 15.60
C GLY A 74 -11.37 -9.53 16.20
N TYR A 75 -10.14 -9.41 15.69
CA TYR A 75 -9.00 -10.17 16.17
C TYR A 75 -8.37 -9.55 17.42
N ARG A 76 -7.81 -10.41 18.28
CA ARG A 76 -6.96 -9.99 19.39
C ARG A 76 -5.50 -10.14 18.99
N ILE A 77 -4.79 -9.02 18.90
CA ILE A 77 -3.35 -9.01 18.66
C ILE A 77 -2.65 -8.20 19.75
N THR A 78 -1.41 -8.58 20.06
CA THR A 78 -0.48 -7.83 20.88
C THR A 78 0.88 -7.81 20.22
N PHE A 79 1.73 -6.84 20.58
CA PHE A 79 3.03 -6.68 19.95
C PHE A 79 4.18 -6.90 20.93
N THR A 80 5.21 -7.60 20.49
CA THR A 80 6.55 -7.55 21.10
C THR A 80 7.42 -6.63 20.26
N MET A 81 7.85 -5.52 20.85
CA MET A 81 8.76 -4.59 20.19
C MET A 81 10.16 -5.20 20.07
N LYS A 82 10.72 -5.16 18.87
CA LYS A 82 12.12 -5.45 18.59
C LYS A 82 12.91 -4.13 18.52
N PRO A 83 14.22 -4.15 18.80
CA PRO A 83 15.07 -2.98 18.57
C PRO A 83 14.95 -2.47 17.14
N ALA A 84 14.94 -1.15 16.99
CA ALA A 84 14.97 -0.51 15.67
C ALA A 84 16.23 -0.95 14.90
N LEU A 85 16.11 -1.00 13.58
CA LEU A 85 17.20 -1.36 12.66
C LEU A 85 17.39 -0.24 11.64
N ASP A 86 18.64 0.11 11.36
CA ASP A 86 18.96 1.03 10.26
C ASP A 86 18.59 0.39 8.91
N LEU A 87 18.06 1.19 7.98
CA LEU A 87 17.57 0.71 6.69
C LEU A 87 18.66 0.06 5.83
N LEU A 88 19.89 0.58 5.84
CA LEU A 88 21.00 -0.04 5.10
C LEU A 88 21.49 -1.30 5.80
N ALA A 89 21.46 -1.35 7.13
CA ALA A 89 21.72 -2.57 7.87
C ALA A 89 20.66 -3.65 7.58
N PHE A 90 19.38 -3.28 7.49
CA PHE A 90 18.30 -4.18 7.08
C PHE A 90 18.49 -4.67 5.64
N ARG A 91 18.81 -3.77 4.70
CA ARG A 91 19.16 -4.15 3.32
C ARG A 91 20.32 -5.15 3.29
N SER A 92 21.35 -4.94 4.10
CA SER A 92 22.48 -5.87 4.20
C SER A 92 22.09 -7.22 4.79
N GLU A 93 21.22 -7.26 5.81
CA GLU A 93 20.68 -8.50 6.37
C GLU A 93 19.86 -9.28 5.33
N MET A 94 19.16 -8.54 4.46
CA MET A 94 18.34 -9.10 3.39
C MET A 94 19.10 -9.38 2.10
N ALA A 95 20.41 -9.14 2.01
CA ALA A 95 21.15 -9.25 0.74
C ALA A 95 21.02 -10.62 0.05
N TYR A 96 20.73 -11.69 0.79
CA TYR A 96 20.52 -13.03 0.23
C TYR A 96 19.27 -13.15 -0.66
N ILE A 97 18.30 -12.22 -0.56
CA ILE A 97 17.08 -12.27 -1.40
C ILE A 97 17.41 -12.11 -2.88
N GLU A 98 18.54 -11.47 -3.19
CA GLU A 98 19.06 -11.25 -4.54
C GLU A 98 19.26 -12.54 -5.34
N ASP A 99 19.65 -13.60 -4.63
CA ASP A 99 19.94 -14.90 -5.22
C ASP A 99 18.69 -15.79 -5.34
N LEU A 100 17.54 -15.35 -4.83
CA LEU A 100 16.31 -16.14 -4.87
C LEU A 100 15.70 -16.13 -6.28
N PRO A 101 15.22 -17.29 -6.78
CA PRO A 101 14.56 -17.36 -8.09
C PRO A 101 13.38 -16.39 -8.23
N ALA A 102 12.62 -16.20 -7.15
CA ALA A 102 11.48 -15.28 -7.12
C ALA A 102 11.90 -13.81 -7.33
N MET A 103 13.10 -13.40 -6.89
CA MET A 103 13.61 -12.04 -7.12
C MET A 103 13.74 -11.72 -8.61
N LYS A 104 14.14 -12.70 -9.42
CA LYS A 104 14.23 -12.52 -10.88
C LYS A 104 12.86 -12.26 -11.52
N GLU A 105 11.82 -12.90 -11.00
CA GLU A 105 10.45 -12.70 -11.46
C GLU A 105 9.95 -11.30 -11.10
N VAL A 106 10.06 -10.90 -9.83
CA VAL A 106 9.57 -9.59 -9.39
C VAL A 106 10.33 -8.42 -10.02
N ARG A 107 11.62 -8.59 -10.32
CA ARG A 107 12.40 -7.60 -11.09
C ARG A 107 11.92 -7.40 -12.53
N GLY A 108 11.12 -8.33 -13.09
CA GLY A 108 10.54 -8.17 -14.42
C GLY A 108 9.53 -7.02 -14.53
N TYR A 109 8.91 -6.65 -13.40
CA TYR A 109 7.94 -5.55 -13.30
C TYR A 109 8.60 -4.20 -13.10
N LEU A 110 9.79 -4.18 -12.48
CA LEU A 110 10.57 -2.96 -12.27
C LEU A 110 11.08 -2.41 -13.61
N LEU A 111 10.92 -1.12 -13.78
CA LEU A 111 11.26 -0.38 -14.98
C LEU A 111 12.32 0.69 -14.69
N ASP A 112 13.12 1.02 -15.71
CA ASP A 112 14.12 2.09 -15.62
C ASP A 112 13.56 3.40 -16.22
N PRO A 113 13.37 4.47 -15.42
CA PRO A 113 12.81 5.74 -15.89
C PRO A 113 13.67 6.41 -16.98
N GLU A 114 14.96 6.11 -17.04
CA GLU A 114 15.88 6.66 -18.03
C GLU A 114 15.83 5.91 -19.37
N LYS A 115 15.30 4.69 -19.40
CA LYS A 115 15.16 3.90 -20.64
C LYS A 115 13.88 4.22 -21.40
N ALA A 116 14.02 4.57 -22.68
CA ALA A 116 12.89 4.90 -23.55
C ALA A 116 11.89 3.74 -23.72
N ALA A 117 12.39 2.50 -23.84
CA ALA A 117 11.55 1.31 -23.98
C ALA A 117 10.70 1.09 -22.72
N ASP A 118 11.27 1.29 -21.53
CA ASP A 118 10.57 1.14 -20.26
C ASP A 118 9.54 2.26 -20.04
N ARG A 119 9.85 3.49 -20.45
CA ARG A 119 8.86 4.58 -20.47
C ARG A 119 7.66 4.27 -21.37
N GLU A 120 7.86 3.60 -22.50
CA GLU A 120 6.77 3.16 -23.38
C GLU A 120 5.99 2.00 -22.75
N ARG A 121 6.67 1.04 -22.11
CA ARG A 121 6.00 -0.04 -21.37
C ARG A 121 5.07 0.52 -20.29
N LEU A 122 5.54 1.44 -19.46
CA LEU A 122 4.72 2.11 -18.45
C LEU A 122 3.51 2.83 -19.08
N ARG A 123 3.74 3.58 -20.17
CA ARG A 123 2.66 4.31 -20.85
C ARG A 123 1.57 3.36 -21.35
N SER A 124 1.97 2.26 -21.97
CA SER A 124 1.08 1.23 -22.48
C SER A 124 0.30 0.55 -21.34
N ASP A 125 0.98 0.23 -20.24
CA ASP A 125 0.36 -0.38 -19.06
C ASP A 125 -0.68 0.55 -18.40
N ILE A 126 -0.34 1.82 -18.18
CA ILE A 126 -1.29 2.82 -17.67
C ILE A 126 -2.50 2.97 -18.62
N ALA A 127 -2.26 3.00 -19.94
CA ALA A 127 -3.34 3.08 -20.91
C ALA A 127 -4.25 1.85 -20.88
N LYS A 128 -3.69 0.64 -20.69
CA LYS A 128 -4.43 -0.61 -20.49
C LYS A 128 -5.28 -0.54 -19.21
N THR A 129 -4.69 -0.11 -18.09
CA THR A 129 -5.38 -0.01 -16.79
C THR A 129 -6.54 1.00 -16.85
N ILE A 130 -6.32 2.19 -17.40
CA ILE A 130 -7.39 3.19 -17.62
C ILE A 130 -8.43 2.66 -18.62
N GLY A 131 -7.98 1.98 -19.68
CA GLY A 131 -8.84 1.37 -20.69
C GLY A 131 -9.76 0.28 -20.16
N ALA A 132 -9.34 -0.45 -19.12
CA ALA A 132 -10.12 -1.54 -18.51
C ALA A 132 -11.00 -1.08 -17.32
N ALA A 133 -10.68 0.04 -16.67
CA ALA A 133 -11.40 0.50 -15.48
C ALA A 133 -12.84 0.96 -15.79
N PRO A 134 -13.84 0.66 -14.94
CA PRO A 134 -15.18 1.22 -15.07
C PRO A 134 -15.22 2.73 -14.85
N ASP A 135 -16.10 3.45 -15.56
CA ASP A 135 -16.21 4.92 -15.44
C ASP A 135 -16.52 5.37 -14.01
N ARG A 136 -17.30 4.61 -13.24
CA ARG A 136 -17.56 4.90 -11.82
C ARG A 136 -16.27 4.92 -11.00
N VAL A 137 -15.39 3.94 -11.22
CA VAL A 137 -14.09 3.85 -10.51
C VAL A 137 -13.20 5.01 -10.94
N LEU A 138 -13.14 5.32 -12.24
CA LEU A 138 -12.38 6.46 -12.75
C LEU A 138 -12.89 7.79 -12.19
N ALA A 139 -14.20 7.99 -12.14
CA ALA A 139 -14.81 9.20 -11.58
C ALA A 139 -14.55 9.36 -10.08
N MET A 140 -14.40 8.26 -9.34
CA MET A 140 -14.07 8.28 -7.91
C MET A 140 -12.59 8.56 -7.63
N GLN A 141 -11.69 8.02 -8.47
CA GLN A 141 -10.24 8.03 -8.21
C GLN A 141 -9.53 9.18 -8.94
N VAL A 142 -9.94 9.52 -10.16
CA VAL A 142 -9.27 10.51 -11.00
C VAL A 142 -9.92 11.88 -10.79
N LYS A 143 -9.14 12.81 -10.23
CA LYS A 143 -9.51 14.22 -10.18
C LYS A 143 -9.77 14.74 -11.59
N ASP A 144 -10.87 15.45 -11.78
CA ASP A 144 -11.26 16.03 -13.06
C ASP A 144 -11.54 15.02 -14.19
N PHE A 145 -11.91 13.77 -13.88
CA PHE A 145 -12.23 12.73 -14.86
C PHE A 145 -13.11 13.22 -16.03
N GLY A 146 -14.16 14.00 -15.75
CA GLY A 146 -15.10 14.52 -16.76
C GLY A 146 -14.54 15.62 -17.69
N LYS A 147 -13.31 16.10 -17.48
CA LYS A 147 -12.68 17.14 -18.32
C LYS A 147 -11.88 16.57 -19.49
N PHE A 148 -11.63 15.26 -19.53
CA PHE A 148 -10.86 14.62 -20.59
C PHE A 148 -11.79 14.18 -21.75
N PRO A 149 -11.44 14.46 -23.02
CA PRO A 149 -12.31 14.16 -24.16
C PRO A 149 -12.45 12.65 -24.43
N ASP A 150 -11.44 11.85 -24.06
CA ASP A 150 -11.43 10.40 -24.24
C ASP A 150 -10.47 9.71 -23.24
N ARG A 151 -10.53 8.39 -23.17
CA ARG A 151 -9.68 7.57 -22.28
C ARG A 151 -8.19 7.66 -22.62
N ALA A 152 -7.84 7.89 -23.90
CA ALA A 152 -6.45 8.01 -24.31
C ALA A 152 -5.81 9.30 -23.78
N SER A 153 -6.56 10.41 -23.84
CA SER A 153 -6.18 11.71 -23.30
C SER A 153 -6.03 11.66 -21.78
N LEU A 154 -6.97 10.97 -21.10
CA LEU A 154 -6.87 10.70 -19.67
C LEU A 154 -5.62 9.87 -19.33
N ALA A 155 -5.39 8.74 -20.01
CA ALA A 155 -4.23 7.90 -19.77
C ALA A 155 -2.91 8.67 -19.98
N GLY A 156 -2.83 9.50 -21.02
CA GLY A 156 -1.68 10.37 -21.24
C GLY A 156 -1.47 11.40 -20.13
N HIS A 157 -2.55 11.96 -19.56
CA HIS A 157 -2.47 12.84 -18.40
C HIS A 157 -1.99 12.11 -17.15
N VAL A 158 -2.56 10.95 -16.85
CA VAL A 158 -2.19 10.10 -15.70
C VAL A 158 -0.72 9.67 -15.79
N TYR A 159 -0.26 9.23 -16.98
CA TYR A 159 1.15 8.88 -17.20
C TYR A 159 2.11 10.04 -16.91
N ARG A 160 1.80 11.26 -17.39
CA ARG A 160 2.65 12.43 -17.10
C ARG A 160 2.67 12.74 -15.61
N GLY A 161 1.50 12.73 -14.96
CA GLY A 161 1.39 12.92 -13.52
C GLY A 161 2.20 11.89 -12.73
N TYR A 162 2.15 10.62 -13.12
CA TYR A 162 2.94 9.55 -12.52
C TYR A 162 4.44 9.86 -12.57
N VAL A 163 4.98 10.11 -13.77
CA VAL A 163 6.41 10.36 -13.98
C VAL A 163 6.87 11.62 -13.26
N ASP A 164 6.07 12.70 -13.31
CA ASP A 164 6.38 13.95 -12.64
C ASP A 164 6.39 13.79 -11.10
N ASN A 165 5.46 13.01 -10.54
CA ASN A 165 5.41 12.73 -9.11
C ASN A 165 6.58 11.86 -8.66
N LEU A 166 6.87 10.77 -9.39
CA LEU A 166 8.01 9.90 -9.07
C LEU A 166 9.33 10.67 -9.07
N ARG A 167 9.54 11.54 -10.08
CA ARG A 167 10.73 12.41 -10.13
C ARG A 167 10.82 13.33 -8.92
N LYS A 168 9.71 13.95 -8.52
CA LYS A 168 9.69 14.82 -7.33
C LYS A 168 10.04 14.05 -6.07
N ILE A 169 9.49 12.84 -5.90
CA ILE A 169 9.80 11.96 -4.77
C ILE A 169 11.29 11.63 -4.72
N TYR A 170 11.89 11.24 -5.85
CA TYR A 170 13.32 10.94 -5.94
C TYR A 170 14.21 12.13 -5.61
N GLN A 171 13.71 13.35 -5.82
CA GLN A 171 14.42 14.61 -5.58
C GLN A 171 14.16 15.19 -4.17
N ILE A 172 13.45 14.49 -3.29
CA ILE A 172 13.23 14.94 -1.91
C ILE A 172 14.59 15.00 -1.20
N PRO A 173 14.98 16.16 -0.64
CA PRO A 173 16.20 16.29 0.15
C PRO A 173 16.03 15.63 1.52
N THR A 174 17.10 15.03 2.02
CA THR A 174 17.18 14.42 3.34
C THR A 174 17.91 15.32 4.34
N HIS A 175 17.91 14.98 5.63
CA HIS A 175 18.57 15.76 6.68
C HIS A 175 20.10 15.88 6.49
N ASP A 176 20.71 14.91 5.82
CA ASP A 176 22.15 14.90 5.50
C ASP A 176 22.45 15.49 4.11
N VAL A 177 21.51 16.25 3.54
CA VAL A 177 21.57 16.94 2.23
C VAL A 177 21.77 16.04 1.01
N THR A 178 21.65 14.72 1.17
CA THR A 178 21.51 13.79 0.04
C THR A 178 20.06 13.80 -0.50
N LEU A 179 19.83 13.08 -1.59
CA LEU A 179 18.47 12.88 -2.12
C LEU A 179 17.90 11.57 -1.56
N LEU A 180 16.58 11.48 -1.51
CA LEU A 180 15.88 10.25 -1.13
C LEU A 180 16.35 9.07 -2.02
N ALA A 181 16.45 9.32 -3.32
CA ALA A 181 16.95 8.36 -4.32
C ALA A 181 18.48 8.33 -4.45
N ASP A 182 19.23 8.66 -3.39
CA ASP A 182 20.68 8.44 -3.35
C ASP A 182 21.02 6.99 -3.74
N PRO A 183 22.07 6.73 -4.55
CA PRO A 183 22.41 5.38 -5.01
C PRO A 183 22.54 4.33 -3.91
N ALA A 184 22.94 4.71 -2.68
CA ALA A 184 23.03 3.77 -1.57
C ALA A 184 21.66 3.27 -1.09
N TYR A 185 20.59 4.02 -1.35
CA TYR A 185 19.23 3.78 -0.86
C TYR A 185 18.22 3.47 -1.97
N LEU A 186 18.55 3.73 -3.23
CA LEU A 186 17.61 3.59 -4.36
C LEU A 186 16.87 2.25 -4.40
N GLU A 187 17.56 1.14 -4.15
CA GLU A 187 16.96 -0.20 -4.12
C GLU A 187 15.88 -0.33 -3.03
N THR A 188 16.07 0.33 -1.88
CA THR A 188 15.14 0.34 -0.75
C THR A 188 13.87 1.16 -1.00
N LEU A 189 13.74 1.77 -2.18
CA LEU A 189 12.50 2.42 -2.61
C LEU A 189 11.64 1.51 -3.50
N THR A 190 12.12 0.33 -3.87
CA THR A 190 11.52 -0.49 -4.92
C THR A 190 10.61 -1.60 -4.40
N TYR A 191 9.58 -1.94 -5.18
CA TYR A 191 8.69 -3.07 -4.94
C TYR A 191 9.44 -4.40 -4.85
N PRO A 192 10.35 -4.77 -5.77
CA PRO A 192 11.09 -6.04 -5.65
C PRO A 192 11.83 -6.20 -4.32
N PHE A 193 12.46 -5.13 -3.80
CA PHE A 193 13.15 -5.19 -2.52
C PHE A 193 12.17 -5.48 -1.37
N TRP A 194 11.10 -4.70 -1.25
CA TRP A 194 10.16 -4.83 -0.15
C TRP A 194 9.29 -6.08 -0.24
N ASP A 195 8.85 -6.47 -1.44
CA ASP A 195 8.12 -7.72 -1.66
C ASP A 195 8.93 -8.91 -1.15
N MET A 196 10.17 -9.05 -1.62
CA MET A 196 11.03 -10.15 -1.21
C MET A 196 11.45 -10.03 0.26
N ALA A 197 11.71 -8.83 0.76
CA ALA A 197 12.05 -8.63 2.17
C ALA A 197 10.90 -9.03 3.09
N VAL A 198 9.66 -8.67 2.79
CA VAL A 198 8.49 -9.03 3.61
C VAL A 198 8.20 -10.52 3.53
N ARG A 199 8.39 -11.17 2.37
CA ARG A 199 8.25 -12.63 2.22
C ARG A 199 9.27 -13.42 3.02
N GLU A 200 10.49 -12.90 3.12
CA GLU A 200 11.64 -13.66 3.64
C GLU A 200 12.10 -13.23 5.03
N TYR A 201 11.70 -12.07 5.53
CA TYR A 201 12.20 -11.60 6.82
C TYR A 201 11.56 -12.35 8.00
N GLY A 202 12.37 -13.04 8.81
CA GLY A 202 11.89 -13.77 9.99
C GLY A 202 11.89 -12.96 11.29
N GLY A 203 12.44 -11.74 11.29
CA GLY A 203 12.69 -10.99 12.52
C GLY A 203 11.50 -10.23 13.08
N ALA A 204 10.47 -9.98 12.27
CA ALA A 204 9.23 -9.29 12.64
C ALA A 204 8.08 -9.69 11.71
N GLN A 205 6.83 -9.61 12.21
CA GLN A 205 5.61 -9.75 11.40
C GLN A 205 5.04 -8.39 11.00
N PHE A 206 5.38 -7.33 11.72
CA PHE A 206 5.00 -5.96 11.38
C PHE A 206 6.24 -5.08 11.36
N ILE A 207 6.54 -4.50 10.20
CA ILE A 207 7.62 -3.56 10.00
C ILE A 207 7.00 -2.17 9.80
N LEU A 208 7.47 -1.20 10.56
CA LEU A 208 7.17 0.21 10.30
C LEU A 208 8.45 0.87 9.77
N SER A 209 8.43 1.36 8.54
CA SER A 209 9.58 2.06 7.97
C SER A 209 9.28 3.54 7.79
N ASN A 210 10.28 4.40 8.05
CA ASN A 210 10.17 5.83 7.82
C ASN A 210 10.55 6.27 6.39
N THR A 211 10.84 5.32 5.51
CA THR A 211 11.00 5.57 4.07
C THR A 211 9.64 5.46 3.34
N VAL A 212 9.70 5.40 2.01
CA VAL A 212 8.58 5.16 1.10
C VAL A 212 8.95 4.06 0.11
N MET A 213 7.96 3.29 -0.33
CA MET A 213 8.08 2.50 -1.56
C MET A 213 7.49 3.32 -2.70
N ALA A 214 8.36 3.73 -3.62
CA ALA A 214 8.02 4.52 -4.79
C ALA A 214 9.02 4.17 -5.89
N ASP A 215 8.58 3.48 -6.92
CA ASP A 215 9.39 3.15 -8.08
C ASP A 215 8.57 3.22 -9.38
N MET A 216 9.22 2.86 -10.48
CA MET A 216 8.56 2.73 -11.78
C MET A 216 8.27 1.25 -12.05
N GLU A 217 7.01 0.84 -12.01
CA GLU A 217 6.62 -0.56 -12.18
C GLU A 217 5.36 -0.74 -13.04
N THR A 218 5.20 -1.92 -13.63
CA THR A 218 3.99 -2.32 -14.39
C THR A 218 3.02 -3.11 -13.54
N GLU A 219 1.76 -3.20 -13.98
CA GLU A 219 0.67 -3.93 -13.32
C GLU A 219 0.20 -3.28 -12.01
N LEU A 220 0.41 -1.97 -11.89
CA LEU A 220 -0.05 -1.19 -10.76
C LEU A 220 -1.58 -1.03 -10.74
N PRO A 221 -2.22 -1.12 -9.57
CA PRO A 221 -3.60 -0.68 -9.44
C PRO A 221 -3.70 0.84 -9.64
N ILE A 222 -4.85 1.29 -10.14
CA ILE A 222 -5.06 2.69 -10.52
C ILE A 222 -4.75 3.69 -9.39
N TYR A 223 -5.04 3.35 -8.13
CA TYR A 223 -4.77 4.25 -7.02
C TYR A 223 -3.27 4.44 -6.77
N VAL A 224 -2.42 3.43 -6.99
CA VAL A 224 -0.95 3.57 -6.89
C VAL A 224 -0.42 4.39 -8.06
N ILE A 225 -0.96 4.18 -9.27
CA ILE A 225 -0.61 5.00 -10.44
C ILE A 225 -0.89 6.48 -10.14
N LEU A 226 -2.05 6.80 -9.57
CA LEU A 226 -2.43 8.19 -9.26
C LEU A 226 -1.59 8.81 -8.14
N ARG A 227 -0.98 8.00 -7.28
CA ARG A 227 -0.04 8.42 -6.24
C ARG A 227 1.40 8.58 -6.75
N GLY A 228 1.65 8.31 -8.03
CA GLY A 228 3.00 8.38 -8.60
C GLY A 228 3.91 7.22 -8.19
N GLY A 229 3.34 6.04 -8.04
CA GLY A 229 4.09 4.84 -7.63
C GLY A 229 4.19 4.66 -6.12
N VAL A 230 3.65 5.58 -5.32
CA VAL A 230 3.70 5.47 -3.85
C VAL A 230 2.76 4.38 -3.36
N THR A 231 3.37 3.33 -2.80
CA THR A 231 2.69 2.30 -2.03
C THR A 231 2.93 2.54 -0.54
N THR A 232 1.83 2.53 0.22
CA THR A 232 1.83 2.95 1.64
C THR A 232 2.01 1.78 2.59
N GLY A 233 1.52 0.61 2.22
CA GLY A 233 1.71 -0.63 2.95
C GLY A 233 1.74 -1.80 1.98
N LEU A 234 2.36 -2.88 2.42
CA LEU A 234 2.44 -4.12 1.69
C LEU A 234 2.26 -5.28 2.67
N THR A 235 1.41 -6.23 2.30
CA THR A 235 1.15 -7.45 3.05
C THR A 235 1.47 -8.64 2.17
N GLU A 236 2.42 -9.47 2.59
CA GLU A 236 2.85 -10.64 1.82
C GLU A 236 2.82 -11.90 2.67
N ARG A 237 2.66 -13.04 1.99
CA ARG A 237 2.84 -14.35 2.62
C ARG A 237 4.29 -14.50 3.07
N ASN A 238 4.47 -14.98 4.29
CA ASN A 238 5.78 -15.20 4.89
C ASN A 238 5.75 -16.51 5.67
N GLU A 239 6.45 -17.52 5.18
CA GLU A 239 6.46 -18.87 5.77
C GLU A 239 7.16 -18.93 7.14
N LYS A 240 8.01 -17.94 7.44
CA LYS A 240 8.71 -17.81 8.72
C LYS A 240 7.80 -17.18 9.79
N SER A 241 6.65 -16.63 9.38
CA SER A 241 5.64 -16.07 10.27
C SER A 241 4.65 -17.12 10.76
N HIS A 242 4.40 -17.15 12.07
CA HIS A 242 3.40 -18.06 12.67
C HIS A 242 1.95 -17.65 12.36
N VAL A 243 1.73 -16.46 11.80
CA VAL A 243 0.45 -16.02 11.23
C VAL A 243 0.41 -16.14 9.71
N GLY A 244 1.44 -16.73 9.10
CA GLY A 244 1.53 -17.03 7.67
C GLY A 244 1.81 -15.84 6.75
N GLY A 245 1.91 -14.62 7.30
CA GLY A 245 2.23 -13.41 6.55
C GLY A 245 2.98 -12.37 7.39
N ALA A 246 3.44 -11.33 6.72
CA ALA A 246 4.08 -10.17 7.32
C ALA A 246 3.63 -8.90 6.59
N ILE A 247 3.74 -7.77 7.29
CA ILE A 247 3.31 -6.46 6.83
C ILE A 247 4.48 -5.49 6.93
N VAL A 248 4.65 -4.64 5.93
CA VAL A 248 5.40 -3.38 6.06
C VAL A 248 4.47 -2.20 5.83
N LEU A 249 4.61 -1.16 6.65
CA LEU A 249 3.94 0.13 6.47
C LEU A 249 4.98 1.25 6.38
N PHE A 250 4.83 2.11 5.37
CA PHE A 250 5.70 3.24 5.08
C PHE A 250 5.14 4.54 5.63
N THR A 251 5.90 5.21 6.49
CA THR A 251 5.40 6.37 7.24
C THR A 251 5.82 7.71 6.64
N LEU A 252 6.77 7.76 5.70
CA LEU A 252 7.20 9.01 5.06
C LEU A 252 6.02 9.82 4.47
N PRO A 253 5.03 9.21 3.79
CA PRO A 253 3.87 9.94 3.28
C PRO A 253 3.02 10.63 4.35
N PHE A 254 3.06 10.13 5.60
CA PHE A 254 2.32 10.70 6.73
C PHE A 254 3.12 11.79 7.43
N ILE A 255 4.41 11.51 7.71
CA ILE A 255 5.20 12.30 8.65
C ILE A 255 6.11 13.34 7.99
N SER A 256 6.36 13.23 6.68
CA SER A 256 7.27 14.16 5.99
C SER A 256 6.63 15.53 5.82
N ASP A 257 7.35 16.58 6.17
CA ASP A 257 7.00 17.98 5.89
C ASP A 257 7.53 18.46 4.52
N ASP A 258 8.07 17.56 3.69
CA ASP A 258 8.49 17.92 2.32
C ASP A 258 7.31 18.47 1.50
N ASN A 259 7.62 19.40 0.59
CA ASN A 259 6.63 20.08 -0.24
C ASN A 259 5.79 19.12 -1.08
N PHE A 260 6.37 18.02 -1.56
CA PHE A 260 5.63 17.00 -2.32
C PHE A 260 4.56 16.35 -1.45
N PHE A 261 4.93 15.76 -0.31
CA PHE A 261 3.99 15.04 0.54
C PHE A 261 2.97 15.97 1.19
N THR A 262 3.39 17.18 1.59
CA THR A 262 2.47 18.18 2.11
C THR A 262 1.41 18.58 1.09
N ALA A 263 1.79 18.79 -0.17
CA ALA A 263 0.84 19.09 -1.23
C ALA A 263 -0.04 17.88 -1.59
N ALA A 264 0.55 16.68 -1.65
CA ALA A 264 -0.14 15.46 -2.06
C ALA A 264 -1.13 14.94 -1.00
N ARG A 265 -0.93 15.27 0.28
CA ARG A 265 -1.89 14.97 1.35
C ARG A 265 -3.17 15.79 1.23
N GLU A 266 -3.15 16.94 0.55
CA GLU A 266 -4.24 17.93 0.44
C GLU A 266 -4.72 18.54 1.78
N GLU A 267 -4.74 17.76 2.86
CA GLU A 267 -5.07 18.15 4.23
C GLU A 267 -3.92 17.77 5.16
N ALA A 268 -3.51 18.70 6.02
CA ALA A 268 -2.50 18.43 7.03
C ALA A 268 -3.05 17.46 8.09
N ILE A 269 -2.25 16.48 8.49
CA ILE A 269 -2.58 15.60 9.62
C ILE A 269 -2.25 16.35 10.91
N PRO A 270 -3.21 16.60 11.82
CA PRO A 270 -2.91 17.22 13.11
C PRO A 270 -1.92 16.36 13.89
N ALA A 271 -0.90 16.97 14.49
CA ALA A 271 0.17 16.24 15.18
C ALA A 271 -0.35 15.27 16.27
N HIS A 272 -1.45 15.64 16.96
CA HIS A 272 -2.07 14.81 17.99
C HIS A 272 -2.88 13.62 17.45
N GLU A 273 -3.26 13.64 16.17
CA GLU A 273 -3.94 12.53 15.48
C GLU A 273 -3.01 11.70 14.59
N MET A 274 -1.75 12.12 14.38
CA MET A 274 -0.80 11.44 13.49
C MET A 274 -0.70 9.93 13.73
N THR A 275 -0.53 9.52 14.99
CA THR A 275 -0.42 8.11 15.34
C THR A 275 -1.76 7.37 15.23
N ASP A 276 -2.91 8.06 15.27
CA ASP A 276 -4.24 7.46 14.99
C ASP A 276 -4.42 7.21 13.49
N VAL A 277 -3.99 8.17 12.66
CA VAL A 277 -4.08 8.04 11.20
C VAL A 277 -3.20 6.90 10.70
N ILE A 278 -1.95 6.84 11.15
CA ILE A 278 -1.01 5.75 10.81
C ILE A 278 -1.57 4.40 11.28
N ALA A 279 -2.04 4.34 12.53
CA ALA A 279 -2.58 3.10 13.09
C ALA A 279 -3.83 2.61 12.35
N LEU A 280 -4.76 3.50 12.02
CA LEU A 280 -5.96 3.10 11.27
C LEU A 280 -5.60 2.66 9.85
N TYR A 281 -4.64 3.30 9.19
CA TYR A 281 -4.18 2.84 7.88
C TYR A 281 -3.48 1.48 7.98
N ALA A 282 -2.72 1.19 9.04
CA ALA A 282 -2.15 -0.14 9.24
C ALA A 282 -3.24 -1.24 9.36
N VAL A 283 -4.42 -0.91 9.89
CA VAL A 283 -5.53 -1.87 10.02
C VAL A 283 -6.03 -2.35 8.65
N HIS A 284 -5.89 -1.53 7.60
CA HIS A 284 -6.14 -1.95 6.21
C HIS A 284 -5.24 -3.14 5.83
N GLU A 285 -3.93 -3.02 6.10
CA GLU A 285 -2.95 -4.09 5.87
C GLU A 285 -3.24 -5.33 6.73
N PHE A 286 -3.64 -5.12 7.99
CA PHE A 286 -4.09 -6.24 8.83
C PHE A 286 -5.36 -6.93 8.29
N GLY A 287 -6.22 -6.22 7.56
CA GLY A 287 -7.36 -6.82 6.87
C GLY A 287 -6.93 -7.76 5.74
N HIS A 288 -5.86 -7.44 5.02
CA HIS A 288 -5.23 -8.36 4.07
C HIS A 288 -4.64 -9.57 4.79
N LEU A 289 -3.92 -9.38 5.90
CA LEU A 289 -3.25 -10.47 6.62
C LEU A 289 -4.22 -11.43 7.32
N LEU A 290 -5.18 -10.89 8.08
CA LEU A 290 -5.99 -11.67 9.02
C LEU A 290 -7.24 -12.26 8.38
N ASN A 291 -7.80 -11.57 7.39
CA ASN A 291 -9.06 -11.95 6.76
C ASN A 291 -8.95 -12.23 5.25
N HIS A 292 -7.76 -12.03 4.66
CA HIS A 292 -7.53 -12.17 3.22
C HIS A 292 -8.44 -11.27 2.40
N TYR A 293 -8.79 -10.10 2.95
CA TYR A 293 -9.57 -9.12 2.21
C TYR A 293 -8.78 -8.60 1.02
N LYS A 294 -9.50 -8.29 -0.05
CA LYS A 294 -8.95 -7.53 -1.16
C LYS A 294 -9.27 -6.05 -0.95
N ASP A 295 -8.61 -5.21 -1.72
CA ASP A 295 -9.05 -3.83 -1.88
C ASP A 295 -10.47 -3.78 -2.44
N TYR A 296 -11.29 -2.92 -1.84
CA TYR A 296 -12.58 -2.52 -2.39
C TYR A 296 -12.46 -1.13 -3.00
N SER A 297 -13.27 -0.83 -4.02
CA SER A 297 -13.23 0.47 -4.70
C SER A 297 -14.60 1.14 -4.81
N ASP A 298 -15.64 0.51 -4.26
CA ASP A 298 -17.05 0.82 -4.47
C ASP A 298 -17.87 0.93 -3.17
N HIS A 299 -17.21 0.87 -2.02
CA HIS A 299 -17.83 0.85 -0.69
C HIS A 299 -17.27 1.94 0.23
N GLU A 300 -17.96 3.09 0.28
CA GLU A 300 -17.53 4.24 1.07
C GLU A 300 -17.33 3.88 2.56
N ASN A 301 -16.34 4.52 3.19
CA ASN A 301 -16.02 4.39 4.62
C ASN A 301 -15.57 3.00 5.11
N CYS A 302 -15.40 2.01 4.21
CA CYS A 302 -14.87 0.72 4.60
C CYS A 302 -13.34 0.75 4.74
N ILE A 303 -12.83 0.01 5.73
CA ILE A 303 -11.39 -0.02 6.06
C ILE A 303 -10.55 -0.53 4.88
N MET A 304 -11.12 -1.45 4.09
CA MET A 304 -10.48 -2.03 2.90
C MET A 304 -10.62 -1.18 1.62
N VAL A 305 -11.21 0.02 1.70
CA VAL A 305 -11.09 1.01 0.62
C VAL A 305 -9.83 1.82 0.86
N PRO A 306 -8.82 1.78 -0.04
CA PRO A 306 -7.57 2.51 0.13
C PRO A 306 -7.79 4.03 0.07
N ALA A 307 -6.84 4.81 0.60
CA ALA A 307 -6.90 6.26 0.51
C ALA A 307 -6.95 6.77 -0.93
N HIS A 308 -7.75 7.79 -1.19
CA HIS A 308 -7.75 8.46 -2.48
C HIS A 308 -6.52 9.40 -2.51
N GLY A 309 -5.61 9.17 -3.45
CA GLY A 309 -4.30 9.84 -3.44
C GLY A 309 -3.55 9.56 -2.13
N LEU A 310 -2.91 10.59 -1.56
CA LEU A 310 -2.22 10.51 -0.27
C LEU A 310 -2.99 11.24 0.85
N ASN A 311 -4.29 11.52 0.68
CA ASN A 311 -5.10 12.23 1.67
C ASN A 311 -5.56 11.29 2.80
N TYR A 312 -4.59 10.85 3.61
CA TYR A 312 -4.82 9.92 4.72
C TYR A 312 -5.66 10.53 5.84
N TYR A 313 -5.60 11.86 6.04
CA TYR A 313 -6.36 12.50 7.10
C TYR A 313 -7.87 12.51 6.80
N LYS A 314 -8.24 12.89 5.58
CA LYS A 314 -9.63 12.80 5.13
C LYS A 314 -10.12 11.36 5.19
N TRP A 315 -9.33 10.42 4.67
CA TRP A 315 -9.63 8.99 4.72
C TRP A 315 -9.90 8.51 6.16
N TYR A 316 -9.06 8.92 7.11
CA TYR A 316 -9.22 8.63 8.54
C TYR A 316 -10.52 9.21 9.10
N ARG A 317 -10.80 10.50 8.84
CA ARG A 317 -12.01 11.18 9.35
C ARG A 317 -13.29 10.53 8.83
N GLU A 318 -13.35 10.21 7.55
CA GLU A 318 -14.50 9.57 6.91
C GLU A 318 -14.86 8.22 7.59
N ARG A 319 -13.84 7.40 7.88
CA ARG A 319 -13.99 6.09 8.56
C ARG A 319 -14.32 6.18 10.04
N LYS A 320 -13.97 7.30 10.66
CA LYS A 320 -14.31 7.61 12.06
C LYS A 320 -15.72 8.16 12.18
N GLU A 321 -16.16 8.96 11.21
CA GLU A 321 -17.48 9.58 11.18
C GLU A 321 -18.59 8.56 10.90
N LYS A 322 -18.34 7.62 9.99
CA LYS A 322 -19.31 6.61 9.61
C LYS A 322 -18.64 5.25 9.47
N LYS A 323 -19.22 4.23 10.12
CA LYS A 323 -18.79 2.85 9.94
C LYS A 323 -19.24 2.31 8.57
N CYS A 324 -18.48 1.34 8.06
CA CYS A 324 -18.81 0.60 6.85
C CYS A 324 -20.20 -0.02 6.97
N GLU A 325 -21.10 0.22 6.03
CA GLU A 325 -22.48 -0.30 6.11
C GLU A 325 -22.62 -1.71 5.55
N LEU A 326 -21.54 -2.32 5.03
CA LEU A 326 -21.58 -3.63 4.40
C LEU A 326 -21.70 -4.77 5.42
N PRO A 327 -22.81 -5.53 5.46
CA PRO A 327 -22.78 -6.85 6.06
C PRO A 327 -22.04 -7.79 5.10
N HIS A 328 -20.71 -7.79 5.11
CA HIS A 328 -19.96 -8.73 4.28
C HIS A 328 -20.02 -10.11 4.94
N GLU A 329 -20.13 -11.19 4.17
CA GLU A 329 -20.09 -12.59 4.67
C GLU A 329 -18.83 -12.96 5.48
N LYS A 330 -17.86 -12.03 5.53
CA LYS A 330 -16.58 -12.16 6.25
C LYS A 330 -16.32 -10.97 7.19
N LEU A 331 -16.89 -9.78 6.92
CA LEU A 331 -16.90 -8.66 7.85
C LEU A 331 -18.16 -8.81 8.72
N ALA A 332 -18.04 -9.62 9.77
CA ALA A 332 -19.14 -9.83 10.70
C ALA A 332 -19.52 -8.49 11.34
N GLY A 333 -20.68 -7.95 10.92
CA GLY A 333 -21.40 -6.84 11.56
C GLY A 333 -20.55 -5.65 11.98
N PHE A 334 -20.43 -4.66 11.11
CA PHE A 334 -19.83 -3.36 11.45
C PHE A 334 -20.67 -2.51 12.41
#